data_AF-A0A504JCP9-F1
#
_entry.id   AF-A0A504JCP9-F1
#
_cell.length_a   1.000
_cell.length_b   1.000
_cell.length_c   1.000
_cell.angle_alpha   90.00
_cell.angle_beta   90.00
_cell.angle_gamma   90.00
#
_symmetry.space_group_name_H-M   'P 1'
#
loop_
_entity.id
_entity.type
_entity.pdbx_description
1 polymer ?
#
loop_
_entity_poly.entity_id
_entity_poly.type
_entity_poly.pdbx_seq_one_letter_code
_entity_poly.pdbx_strand_id
1 'polypeptide(L)'
;MKKILNLTLLIIIWNNVSYAQNKKCNSFEVWIDDDKGEFTNIRAEPNGTIIFKINHKNYNNWGYLVNVIDSKNGWLKINNITGMDECEISNFEGWIHTSVVGITTTHDIYLLDEPNGKRLLKIIGETLEHFKVLDEADGEKLIEIKGEKINHFKIIDIDCNWMKIKTKKGSGWVQSEKLCGNPVTTCP
;
A
#
# COMPACT_ATOMS: atom_id res chain seq x y z
N MET A 1 27.98 4.20 65.74
CA MET A 1 27.08 5.01 64.88
C MET A 1 27.52 4.86 63.44
N LYS A 2 26.89 3.97 62.66
CA LYS A 2 27.21 3.75 61.23
C LYS A 2 26.37 4.71 60.39
N LYS A 3 27.02 5.64 59.68
CA LYS A 3 26.38 6.52 58.69
C LYS A 3 26.04 5.69 57.45
N ILE A 4 24.75 5.56 57.14
CA ILE A 4 24.28 4.97 55.89
C ILE A 4 24.37 6.07 54.83
N LEU A 5 25.21 5.83 53.82
CA LEU A 5 25.39 6.70 52.66
C LEU A 5 24.24 6.40 51.68
N ASN A 6 23.30 7.32 51.52
CA ASN A 6 22.23 7.21 50.52
C ASN A 6 22.82 7.47 49.12
N LEU A 7 22.89 6.42 48.30
CA LEU A 7 23.26 6.51 46.89
C LEU A 7 21.97 6.63 46.06
N THR A 8 21.57 7.85 45.72
CA THR A 8 20.47 8.08 44.78
C THR A 8 20.95 7.80 43.36
N LEU A 9 20.43 6.74 42.76
CA LEU A 9 20.64 6.34 41.37
C LEU A 9 19.81 7.26 40.45
N LEU A 10 20.46 8.21 39.76
CA LEU A 10 19.82 9.03 38.72
C LEU A 10 19.73 8.21 37.43
N ILE A 11 18.54 7.74 37.08
CA ILE A 11 18.27 7.07 35.80
C ILE A 11 18.08 8.16 34.75
N ILE A 12 19.11 8.42 33.94
CA ILE A 12 19.01 9.32 32.79
C ILE A 12 18.29 8.56 31.68
N ILE A 13 17.00 8.82 31.52
CA ILE A 13 16.20 8.31 30.40
C ILE A 13 16.65 9.06 29.15
N TRP A 14 17.45 8.43 28.30
CA TRP A 14 17.78 8.96 26.99
C TRP A 14 16.54 8.80 26.12
N ASN A 15 15.78 9.89 25.97
CA ASN A 15 14.80 9.98 24.91
C ASN A 15 15.59 9.99 23.60
N ASN A 16 15.63 8.84 22.90
CA ASN A 16 16.02 8.81 21.50
C ASN A 16 14.93 9.57 20.74
N VAL A 17 15.09 10.89 20.63
CA VAL A 17 14.36 11.68 19.65
C VAL A 17 14.98 11.35 18.31
N SER A 18 14.51 10.27 17.69
CA SER A 18 14.77 10.03 16.28
C SER A 18 14.14 11.17 15.51
N TYR A 19 14.97 12.09 15.01
CA TYR A 19 14.54 13.11 14.08
C TYR A 19 14.09 12.37 12.82
N ALA A 20 12.78 12.23 12.64
CA ALA A 20 12.24 11.72 11.39
C ALA A 20 12.70 12.69 10.30
N GLN A 21 13.61 12.25 9.43
CA GLN A 21 13.85 12.99 8.19
C GLN A 21 12.50 13.10 7.49
N ASN A 22 12.14 14.31 7.05
CA ASN A 22 10.95 14.53 6.20
C ASN A 22 11.17 13.78 4.89
N LYS A 23 10.86 12.48 4.89
CA LYS A 23 10.92 11.62 3.72
C LYS A 23 9.81 12.10 2.79
N LYS A 24 10.19 12.71 1.67
CA LYS A 24 9.22 13.16 0.67
C LYS A 24 8.63 11.91 0.01
N CYS A 25 7.39 11.58 0.35
CA CYS A 25 6.64 10.52 -0.29
C CYS A 25 5.96 11.06 -1.56
N ASN A 26 6.00 10.28 -2.63
CA ASN A 26 5.17 10.55 -3.81
C ASN A 26 3.75 10.07 -3.54
N SER A 27 2.75 10.79 -4.03
CA SER A 27 1.39 10.28 -4.06
C SER A 27 1.24 9.20 -5.12
N PHE A 28 0.26 8.32 -4.94
CA PHE A 28 -0.06 7.25 -5.88
C PHE A 28 -1.55 6.94 -5.81
N GLU A 29 -2.07 6.31 -6.85
CA GLU A 29 -3.47 5.94 -6.94
C GLU A 29 -3.69 4.48 -6.51
N VAL A 30 -4.86 4.21 -5.96
CA VAL A 30 -5.42 2.87 -5.76
C VAL A 30 -6.90 2.91 -6.10
N TRP A 31 -7.50 1.78 -6.49
CA TRP A 31 -8.94 1.73 -6.69
C TRP A 31 -9.63 1.17 -5.44
N ILE A 32 -10.89 1.54 -5.25
CA ILE A 32 -11.71 0.98 -4.18
C ILE A 32 -12.18 -0.42 -4.57
N ASP A 33 -11.77 -1.38 -3.75
CA ASP A 33 -12.04 -2.81 -3.88
C ASP A 33 -12.73 -3.28 -2.60
N ASP A 34 -13.98 -2.85 -2.45
CA ASP A 34 -14.80 -3.11 -1.27
C ASP A 34 -16.00 -3.97 -1.66
N ASP A 35 -15.90 -5.27 -1.42
CA ASP A 35 -16.97 -6.23 -1.65
C ASP A 35 -17.91 -6.37 -0.43
N LYS A 36 -17.71 -5.54 0.60
CA LYS A 36 -18.43 -5.65 1.87
C LYS A 36 -19.39 -4.50 2.09
N GLY A 37 -20.66 -4.85 2.26
CA GLY A 37 -21.70 -3.89 2.65
C GLY A 37 -22.21 -3.05 1.48
N GLU A 38 -22.77 -1.88 1.78
CA GLU A 38 -23.32 -0.96 0.78
C GLU A 38 -22.45 0.28 0.55
N PHE A 39 -21.49 0.54 1.45
CA PHE A 39 -20.68 1.76 1.44
C PHE A 39 -19.25 1.53 1.86
N THR A 40 -18.31 2.18 1.18
CA THR A 40 -16.95 2.38 1.66
C THR A 40 -16.89 3.65 2.50
N ASN A 41 -16.26 3.57 3.67
CA ASN A 41 -16.18 4.68 4.61
C ASN A 41 -14.83 5.40 4.53
N ILE A 42 -14.88 6.73 4.43
CA ILE A 42 -13.72 7.61 4.62
C ILE A 42 -13.85 8.26 6.00
N ARG A 43 -12.76 8.28 6.77
CA ARG A 43 -12.76 8.74 8.16
C ARG A 43 -11.86 9.97 8.37
N ALA A 44 -12.15 10.75 9.41
CA ALA A 44 -11.32 11.91 9.79
C ALA A 44 -9.92 11.49 10.25
N GLU A 45 -9.82 10.33 10.88
CA GLU A 45 -8.58 9.71 11.36
C GLU A 45 -8.72 8.18 11.32
N PRO A 46 -7.61 7.41 11.41
CA PRO A 46 -7.65 5.96 11.56
C PRO A 46 -8.60 5.53 12.68
N ASN A 47 -9.58 4.67 12.36
CA ASN A 47 -10.66 4.25 13.27
C ASN A 47 -11.57 5.36 13.83
N GLY A 48 -11.42 6.61 13.39
CA GLY A 48 -12.19 7.76 13.88
C GLY A 48 -13.58 7.89 13.26
N THR A 49 -14.16 9.08 13.34
CA THR A 49 -15.48 9.37 12.78
C THR A 49 -15.50 9.26 11.26
N ILE A 50 -16.63 8.79 10.71
CA ILE A 50 -16.86 8.73 9.26
C ILE A 50 -17.20 10.14 8.78
N ILE A 51 -16.49 10.63 7.76
CA ILE A 51 -16.70 11.95 7.15
C ILE A 51 -17.29 11.85 5.74
N PHE A 52 -17.04 10.74 5.03
CA PHE A 52 -17.68 10.45 3.74
C PHE A 52 -18.06 8.98 3.63
N LYS A 53 -19.10 8.71 2.85
CA LYS A 53 -19.52 7.37 2.45
C LYS A 53 -19.62 7.31 0.94
N ILE A 54 -18.94 6.33 0.34
CA ILE A 54 -18.97 6.08 -1.09
C ILE A 54 -19.93 4.92 -1.31
N ASN A 55 -21.02 5.16 -2.04
CA ASN A 55 -22.07 4.18 -2.27
C ASN A 55 -21.67 3.21 -3.39
N HIS A 56 -21.73 1.92 -3.09
CA HIS A 56 -21.38 0.87 -4.05
C HIS A 56 -22.37 0.77 -5.22
N LYS A 57 -23.63 1.19 -5.04
CA LYS A 57 -24.64 1.20 -6.12
C LYS A 57 -24.33 2.22 -7.22
N ASN A 58 -23.48 3.19 -6.93
CA ASN A 58 -23.01 4.19 -7.87
C ASN A 58 -21.66 3.82 -8.49
N TYR A 59 -21.12 2.62 -8.21
CA TYR A 59 -20.11 2.06 -9.09
C TYR A 59 -20.74 1.88 -10.46
N ASN A 60 -20.42 2.77 -11.38
CA ASN A 60 -20.27 2.33 -12.76
C ASN A 60 -19.32 1.13 -12.77
N ASN A 61 -19.37 0.29 -13.82
CA ASN A 61 -18.64 -0.98 -13.86
C ASN A 61 -17.10 -0.88 -13.65
N TRP A 62 -16.55 0.32 -13.45
CA TRP A 62 -15.14 0.65 -13.48
C TRP A 62 -14.57 1.16 -12.14
N GLY A 63 -15.41 1.46 -11.14
CA GLY A 63 -14.94 1.77 -9.79
C GLY A 63 -14.65 3.26 -9.51
N TYR A 64 -14.14 3.53 -8.30
CA TYR A 64 -13.55 4.82 -7.91
C TYR A 64 -12.06 4.64 -7.67
N LEU A 65 -11.26 5.61 -8.12
CA LEU A 65 -9.85 5.78 -7.76
C LEU A 65 -9.73 6.73 -6.58
N VAL A 66 -8.73 6.50 -5.74
CA VAL A 66 -8.36 7.42 -4.66
C VAL A 66 -6.88 7.73 -4.72
N ASN A 67 -6.54 9.02 -4.58
CA ASN A 67 -5.15 9.46 -4.52
C ASN A 67 -4.65 9.42 -3.07
N VAL A 68 -3.64 8.60 -2.83
CA VAL A 68 -3.01 8.39 -1.52
C VAL A 68 -1.84 9.34 -1.34
N ILE A 69 -1.80 10.03 -0.21
CA ILE A 69 -0.78 11.03 0.12
C ILE A 69 0.02 10.70 1.38
N ASP A 70 -0.48 9.79 2.23
CA ASP A 70 0.19 9.36 3.45
C ASP A 70 -0.35 7.99 3.91
N SER A 71 0.28 7.38 4.90
CA SER A 71 -0.16 6.12 5.48
C SER A 71 0.15 6.02 6.98
N LYS A 72 -0.69 5.30 7.71
CA LYS A 72 -0.52 5.07 9.15
C LYS A 72 -1.24 3.80 9.57
N ASN A 73 -0.50 2.79 10.01
CA ASN A 73 -1.03 1.58 10.65
C ASN A 73 -2.18 0.91 9.87
N GLY A 74 -1.98 0.65 8.56
CA GLY A 74 -3.01 0.04 7.71
C GLY A 74 -4.10 1.00 7.21
N TRP A 75 -3.94 2.29 7.44
CA TRP A 75 -4.79 3.35 6.88
C TRP A 75 -4.01 4.18 5.88
N LEU A 76 -4.70 4.60 4.83
CA LEU A 76 -4.20 5.45 3.77
C LEU A 76 -4.88 6.80 3.89
N LYS A 77 -4.09 7.87 3.95
CA LYS A 77 -4.60 9.23 3.87
C LYS A 77 -4.80 9.57 2.39
N ILE A 78 -5.97 10.05 2.04
CA ILE A 78 -6.35 10.41 0.67
C ILE A 78 -6.83 11.84 0.62
N ASN A 79 -6.70 12.47 -0.56
CA ASN A 79 -7.16 13.84 -0.79
C ASN A 79 -7.97 14.05 -2.08
N ASN A 80 -8.13 12.99 -2.87
CA ASN A 80 -8.93 13.00 -4.09
C ASN A 80 -9.62 11.64 -4.24
N ILE A 81 -10.88 11.67 -4.68
CA ILE A 81 -11.64 10.52 -5.17
C ILE A 81 -12.10 10.85 -6.59
N THR A 82 -11.72 10.01 -7.55
CA THR A 82 -12.09 10.16 -8.96
C THR A 82 -12.93 8.97 -9.39
N GLY A 83 -14.16 9.22 -9.83
CA GLY A 83 -15.01 8.26 -10.51
C GLY A 83 -14.80 8.34 -12.02
N MET A 84 -14.94 7.21 -12.71
CA MET A 84 -14.72 7.15 -14.16
C MET A 84 -15.81 7.88 -14.99
N ASP A 85 -16.97 8.18 -14.40
CA ASP A 85 -18.09 8.94 -15.04
C ASP A 85 -18.09 10.42 -14.61
N GLU A 86 -16.93 11.08 -14.61
CA GLU A 86 -16.78 12.53 -14.36
C GLU A 86 -17.15 13.01 -12.93
N CYS A 87 -17.10 12.12 -11.94
CA CYS A 87 -17.21 12.52 -10.53
C CYS A 87 -15.81 12.75 -9.96
N GLU A 88 -15.50 13.97 -9.54
CA GLU A 88 -14.28 14.26 -8.79
C GLU A 88 -14.62 14.91 -7.45
N ILE A 89 -14.12 14.33 -6.37
CA ILE A 89 -14.17 14.91 -5.03
C ILE A 89 -12.74 15.23 -4.63
N SER A 90 -12.43 16.52 -4.54
CA SER A 90 -11.11 17.03 -4.14
C SER A 90 -11.24 18.01 -2.98
N ASN A 91 -10.12 18.62 -2.56
CA ASN A 91 -10.06 19.59 -1.44
C ASN A 91 -10.52 19.05 -0.07
N PHE A 92 -10.34 17.75 0.16
CA PHE A 92 -10.55 17.14 1.47
C PHE A 92 -9.30 16.34 1.86
N GLU A 93 -9.20 15.97 3.13
CA GLU A 93 -8.30 14.90 3.57
C GLU A 93 -9.10 13.90 4.40
N GLY A 94 -8.88 12.62 4.16
CA GLY A 94 -9.55 11.56 4.90
C GLY A 94 -8.75 10.27 4.88
N TRP A 95 -9.18 9.30 5.68
CA TRP A 95 -8.51 8.03 5.84
C TRP A 95 -9.39 6.87 5.37
N ILE A 96 -8.83 6.04 4.50
CA ILE A 96 -9.42 4.79 4.00
C ILE A 96 -8.56 3.60 4.46
N HIS A 97 -9.18 2.49 4.84
CA HIS A 97 -8.44 1.32 5.33
C HIS A 97 -7.91 0.49 4.15
N THR A 98 -6.70 -0.09 4.25
CA THR A 98 -6.10 -0.84 3.14
C THR A 98 -6.89 -2.08 2.72
N SER A 99 -7.80 -2.59 3.57
CA SER A 99 -8.60 -3.78 3.25
C SER A 99 -9.66 -3.56 2.17
N VAL A 100 -10.01 -2.30 1.87
CA VAL A 100 -11.08 -1.92 0.94
C VAL A 100 -10.54 -1.28 -0.34
N VAL A 101 -9.24 -1.43 -0.59
CA VAL A 101 -8.58 -0.93 -1.80
C VAL A 101 -7.74 -2.03 -2.43
N GLY A 102 -7.56 -1.92 -3.74
CA GLY A 102 -6.74 -2.82 -4.54
C GLY A 102 -5.65 -2.09 -5.29
N ILE A 103 -4.62 -2.83 -5.68
CA ILE A 103 -3.58 -2.39 -6.61
C ILE A 103 -3.13 -3.58 -7.49
N THR A 104 -2.65 -3.33 -8.71
CA THR A 104 -2.18 -4.40 -9.63
C THR A 104 -0.85 -4.03 -10.30
N THR A 105 -0.40 -4.77 -11.31
CA THR A 105 0.72 -4.39 -12.19
C THR A 105 0.51 -4.98 -13.59
N THR A 106 1.00 -4.28 -14.62
CA THR A 106 1.03 -4.76 -16.02
C THR A 106 2.42 -5.21 -16.46
N HIS A 107 3.43 -5.05 -15.61
CA HIS A 107 4.83 -5.35 -15.91
C HIS A 107 5.41 -6.34 -14.91
N ASP A 108 6.53 -6.96 -15.30
CA ASP A 108 7.28 -7.80 -14.39
C ASP A 108 7.83 -6.96 -13.22
N ILE A 109 7.57 -7.40 -12.00
CA ILE A 109 8.07 -6.76 -10.78
C ILE A 109 8.77 -7.77 -9.88
N TYR A 110 9.69 -7.27 -9.07
CA TYR A 110 10.30 -8.05 -8.00
C TYR A 110 9.77 -7.56 -6.66
N LEU A 111 9.33 -8.49 -5.81
CA LEU A 111 9.06 -8.24 -4.41
C LEU A 111 10.34 -8.44 -3.62
N LEU A 112 10.65 -7.48 -2.75
CA LEU A 112 11.84 -7.47 -1.90
C LEU A 112 11.48 -7.78 -0.43
N ASP A 113 12.45 -8.21 0.35
CA ASP A 113 12.30 -8.42 1.81
C ASP A 113 12.13 -7.10 2.58
N GLU A 114 12.83 -6.06 2.13
CA GLU A 114 12.75 -4.67 2.60
C GLU A 114 12.95 -3.66 1.44
N PRO A 115 12.65 -2.36 1.64
CA PRO A 115 12.97 -1.34 0.66
C PRO A 115 14.44 -1.35 0.23
N ASN A 116 14.71 -1.50 -1.08
CA ASN A 116 16.05 -1.70 -1.66
C ASN A 116 16.78 -2.99 -1.20
N GLY A 117 16.05 -3.94 -0.61
CA GLY A 117 16.59 -5.20 -0.13
C GLY A 117 16.77 -6.26 -1.22
N LYS A 118 16.82 -7.51 -0.79
CA LYS A 118 17.00 -8.68 -1.66
C LYS A 118 15.70 -9.05 -2.35
N ARG A 119 15.81 -9.55 -3.58
CA ARG A 119 14.68 -10.06 -4.35
C ARG A 119 14.19 -11.37 -3.74
N LEU A 120 12.92 -11.42 -3.36
CA LEU A 120 12.26 -12.61 -2.83
C LEU A 120 11.45 -13.34 -3.90
N LEU A 121 10.66 -12.60 -4.68
CA LEU A 121 9.70 -13.15 -5.62
C LEU A 121 9.68 -12.29 -6.89
N LYS A 122 9.53 -12.93 -8.05
CA LYS A 122 9.21 -12.26 -9.30
C LYS A 122 7.73 -12.46 -9.59
N ILE A 123 7.01 -11.37 -9.82
CA ILE A 123 5.65 -11.37 -10.36
C ILE A 123 5.78 -11.04 -11.84
N ILE A 124 5.14 -11.86 -12.67
CA ILE A 124 5.06 -11.61 -14.12
C ILE A 124 3.82 -10.76 -14.37
N GLY A 125 3.99 -9.61 -15.02
CA GLY A 125 2.87 -8.74 -15.39
C GLY A 125 2.01 -9.37 -16.49
N GLU A 126 0.70 -9.10 -16.50
CA GLU A 126 -0.17 -9.55 -17.59
C GLU A 126 0.11 -8.74 -18.88
N THR A 127 0.77 -9.35 -19.87
CA THR A 127 0.58 -9.00 -21.28
C THR A 127 -0.50 -9.92 -21.86
N LEU A 128 -1.36 -9.37 -22.71
CA LEU A 128 -2.59 -10.02 -23.19
C LEU A 128 -2.43 -11.37 -23.93
N GLU A 129 -1.23 -11.94 -24.11
CA GLU A 129 -1.07 -13.23 -24.79
C GLU A 129 0.08 -14.10 -24.23
N HIS A 130 -0.25 -15.33 -23.87
CA HIS A 130 0.57 -16.56 -23.79
C HIS A 130 2.01 -16.49 -23.19
N PHE A 131 2.18 -17.07 -22.01
CA PHE A 131 3.45 -17.17 -21.28
C PHE A 131 4.47 -18.18 -21.86
N LYS A 132 5.75 -17.73 -21.96
CA LYS A 132 6.97 -18.55 -21.89
C LYS A 132 7.91 -17.95 -20.84
N VAL A 133 8.45 -18.80 -19.96
CA VAL A 133 9.33 -18.46 -18.83
C VAL A 133 10.81 -18.53 -19.26
N LEU A 134 11.64 -17.60 -18.79
CA LEU A 134 13.10 -17.71 -18.79
C LEU A 134 13.70 -17.21 -17.46
N ASP A 135 14.82 -17.84 -17.08
CA ASP A 135 15.47 -17.94 -15.77
C ASP A 135 16.38 -16.77 -15.32
N GLU A 136 16.71 -16.85 -14.01
CA GLU A 136 17.89 -16.36 -13.25
C GLU A 136 18.05 -14.88 -12.83
N ALA A 137 18.20 -14.69 -11.52
CA ALA A 137 19.02 -13.63 -10.91
C ALA A 137 19.70 -14.21 -9.64
N ASP A 138 21.04 -14.29 -9.67
CA ASP A 138 21.96 -14.58 -8.55
C ASP A 138 21.59 -15.75 -7.61
N GLY A 139 21.79 -16.98 -8.08
CA GLY A 139 22.12 -18.14 -7.21
C GLY A 139 21.07 -18.60 -6.19
N GLU A 140 19.93 -17.92 -6.04
CA GLU A 140 18.84 -18.27 -5.15
C GLU A 140 17.65 -18.83 -5.94
N LYS A 141 17.10 -19.94 -5.44
CA LYS A 141 16.02 -20.69 -6.07
C LYS A 141 14.72 -19.87 -6.04
N LEU A 142 14.40 -19.21 -7.15
CA LEU A 142 13.14 -18.47 -7.33
C LEU A 142 11.97 -19.44 -7.53
N ILE A 143 10.83 -19.13 -6.92
CA ILE A 143 9.57 -19.84 -7.13
C ILE A 143 8.87 -19.22 -8.35
N GLU A 144 8.70 -20.01 -9.42
CA GLU A 144 7.95 -19.63 -10.62
C GLU A 144 6.45 -19.45 -10.29
N ILE A 145 5.85 -18.33 -10.71
CA ILE A 145 4.41 -18.05 -10.54
C ILE A 145 3.78 -17.88 -11.93
N LYS A 146 3.00 -18.87 -12.37
CA LYS A 146 2.14 -18.76 -13.55
C LYS A 146 0.88 -17.96 -13.23
N GLY A 147 0.54 -17.07 -14.17
CA GLY A 147 -0.63 -16.17 -14.24
C GLY A 147 -1.72 -16.42 -13.21
N GLU A 148 -1.78 -15.53 -12.21
CA GLU A 148 -2.96 -15.42 -11.38
C GLU A 148 -4.02 -14.68 -12.20
N LYS A 149 -5.17 -15.31 -12.48
CA LYS A 149 -6.39 -14.60 -12.89
C LYS A 149 -6.57 -13.41 -11.95
N ILE A 150 -6.39 -12.18 -12.45
CA ILE A 150 -6.61 -10.87 -11.83
C ILE A 150 -7.07 -10.97 -10.36
N ASN A 151 -6.16 -11.31 -9.44
CA ASN A 151 -6.39 -11.04 -8.03
C ASN A 151 -5.54 -9.82 -7.75
N HIS A 152 -6.21 -8.71 -7.49
CA HIS A 152 -5.58 -7.51 -7.00
C HIS A 152 -4.69 -7.83 -5.78
N PHE A 153 -3.59 -7.10 -5.67
CA PHE A 153 -2.72 -7.22 -4.52
C PHE A 153 -3.35 -6.50 -3.33
N LYS A 154 -3.24 -7.11 -2.15
CA LYS A 154 -3.66 -6.45 -0.92
C LYS A 154 -2.49 -5.67 -0.35
N ILE A 155 -2.72 -4.41 -0.01
CA ILE A 155 -1.72 -3.53 0.58
C ILE A 155 -1.59 -3.89 2.06
N ILE A 156 -0.38 -4.28 2.48
CA ILE A 156 -0.07 -4.63 3.86
C ILE A 156 0.50 -3.41 4.59
N ASP A 157 1.45 -2.72 3.96
CA ASP A 157 2.21 -1.65 4.58
C ASP A 157 2.75 -0.68 3.52
N ILE A 158 3.07 0.55 3.93
CA ILE A 158 3.58 1.59 3.05
C ILE A 158 4.70 2.35 3.74
N ASP A 159 5.80 2.55 3.01
CA ASP A 159 6.93 3.35 3.42
C ASP A 159 7.32 4.32 2.29
N CYS A 160 6.58 5.43 2.21
CA CYS A 160 6.61 6.39 1.11
C CYS A 160 6.48 5.73 -0.28
N ASN A 161 7.57 5.69 -1.05
CA ASN A 161 7.59 5.18 -2.43
C ASN A 161 7.62 3.65 -2.48
N TRP A 162 7.57 2.99 -1.33
CA TRP A 162 7.55 1.55 -1.21
C TRP A 162 6.23 1.08 -0.65
N MET A 163 5.70 0.04 -1.27
CA MET A 163 4.48 -0.63 -0.84
C MET A 163 4.79 -2.08 -0.56
N LYS A 164 4.42 -2.56 0.63
CA LYS A 164 4.42 -3.98 0.92
C LYS A 164 3.08 -4.56 0.50
N ILE A 165 3.11 -5.49 -0.43
CA ILE A 165 1.90 -6.12 -0.96
C ILE A 165 1.83 -7.60 -0.61
N LYS A 166 0.61 -8.12 -0.51
CA LYS A 166 0.31 -9.55 -0.37
C LYS A 166 -0.27 -10.09 -1.67
N THR A 167 0.29 -11.19 -2.14
CA THR A 167 -0.26 -12.04 -3.20
C THR A 167 -0.65 -13.40 -2.61
N LYS A 168 -1.18 -14.32 -3.43
CA LYS A 168 -1.46 -15.69 -2.95
C LYS A 168 -0.18 -16.47 -2.64
N LYS A 169 0.97 -16.07 -3.21
CA LYS A 169 2.24 -16.80 -3.13
C LYS A 169 3.19 -16.24 -2.07
N GLY A 170 3.01 -14.98 -1.67
CA GLY A 170 3.83 -14.38 -0.63
C GLY A 170 3.59 -12.89 -0.49
N SER A 171 4.52 -12.23 0.19
CA SER A 171 4.48 -10.79 0.38
C SER A 171 5.87 -10.20 0.32
N GLY A 172 5.98 -8.96 -0.11
CA GLY A 172 7.23 -8.21 -0.10
C GLY A 172 7.03 -6.78 -0.57
N TRP A 173 8.13 -6.03 -0.54
CA TRP A 173 8.17 -4.62 -0.88
C TRP A 173 8.42 -4.40 -2.36
N VAL A 174 7.73 -3.44 -2.94
CA VAL A 174 7.89 -3.01 -4.33
C VAL A 174 7.74 -1.49 -4.40
N GLN A 175 8.39 -0.86 -5.37
CA GLN A 175 8.20 0.57 -5.60
C GLN A 175 6.76 0.82 -6.07
N SER A 176 6.08 1.79 -5.46
CA SER A 176 4.68 2.12 -5.79
C SER A 176 4.50 2.52 -7.26
N GLU A 177 5.51 3.15 -7.88
CA GLU A 177 5.50 3.51 -9.31
C GLU A 177 5.41 2.31 -10.27
N LYS A 178 5.73 1.10 -9.80
CA LYS A 178 5.64 -0.14 -10.60
C LYS A 178 4.27 -0.80 -10.50
N LEU A 179 3.36 -0.20 -9.73
CA LEU A 179 2.03 -0.72 -9.45
C LEU A 179 0.95 0.19 -10.05
N CYS A 180 -0.14 -0.42 -10.51
CA CYS A 180 -1.22 0.26 -11.20
C CYS A 180 -2.37 0.44 -10.22
N GLY A 181 -2.63 1.70 -9.89
CA GLY A 181 -3.80 2.11 -9.11
C GLY A 181 -5.10 2.05 -9.89
N ASN A 182 -5.02 2.19 -11.21
CA ASN A 182 -6.16 2.11 -12.11
C ASN A 182 -6.14 0.73 -12.81
N PRO A 183 -7.15 -0.13 -12.58
CA PRO A 183 -7.17 -1.49 -13.11
C PRO A 183 -7.40 -1.56 -14.63
N VAL A 184 -7.74 -0.44 -15.28
CA VAL A 184 -8.12 -0.42 -16.71
C VAL A 184 -7.19 0.40 -17.59
N THR A 185 -6.06 0.83 -17.04
CA THR A 185 -4.97 1.48 -17.76
C THR A 185 -3.67 0.74 -17.52
N THR A 186 -2.74 0.83 -18.46
CA THR A 186 -1.36 0.40 -18.24
C THR A 186 -0.67 1.35 -17.27
N CYS A 187 0.11 0.81 -16.32
CA CYS A 187 1.08 1.59 -15.57
C CYS A 187 2.08 2.30 -16.52
N PRO A 188 2.70 3.42 -16.11
CA PRO A 188 3.88 3.97 -16.77
C PRO A 188 5.01 2.95 -16.95
#